data_AF-A0CLS7-F1
#
_entry.id   AF-A0CLS7-F1
#
_cell.length_a   1.000
_cell.length_b   1.000
_cell.length_c   1.000
_cell.angle_alpha   90.00
_cell.angle_beta   90.00
_cell.angle_gamma   90.00
#
_symmetry.space_group_name_H-M   'P 1'
#
loop_
_entity.id
_entity.type
_entity.pdbx_description
1 polymer ?
#
loop_
_entity_poly.entity_id
_entity_poly.type
_entity_poly.pdbx_seq_one_letter_code
_entity_poly.pdbx_strand_id
1 'polypeptide(L)'
;MNCTYHIDSSVLLVCTAPHQCQFQRRLCVECQYEHGENFKNHTVPTKIFQQKVLKKLKESLLNETSQITTQRLNFKQMLALTQSKLKQIWEELENSIKLIYDQLEREENCFKNFNNVNPLELSNTELEKLVQIITGKPLDDWNDQKNSILKRLEMTKNYWNQETEAFCGKLNKEMKEMLELIKKDNSPQHNFQNFKKGRFVLGLNLIQNL
;
A
#
# COMPACT_ATOMS: atom_id res chain seq x y z
N MET A 1 14.75 18.93 44.33
CA MET A 1 14.39 17.50 44.46
C MET A 1 15.36 16.90 45.46
N ASN A 2 14.86 16.29 46.54
CA ASN A 2 15.70 15.77 47.61
C ASN A 2 16.17 14.35 47.27
N CYS A 3 17.34 13.98 47.78
CA CYS A 3 17.88 12.65 47.67
C CYS A 3 17.05 11.66 48.51
N THR A 4 16.82 10.45 48.00
CA THR A 4 16.05 9.43 48.72
C THR A 4 16.82 8.76 49.85
N TYR A 5 18.16 8.82 49.82
CA TYR A 5 19.04 8.18 50.80
C TYR A 5 19.64 9.18 51.81
N HIS A 6 19.68 10.46 51.44
CA HIS A 6 20.28 11.54 52.25
C HIS A 6 19.23 12.64 52.44
N ILE A 7 18.53 12.61 53.57
CA ILE A 7 17.22 13.26 53.79
C ILE A 7 17.25 14.80 53.64
N ASP A 8 18.41 15.42 53.79
CA ASP A 8 18.58 16.89 53.65
C ASP A 8 19.42 17.31 52.42
N SER A 9 19.81 16.34 51.59
CA SER A 9 20.70 16.59 50.46
C SER A 9 19.92 16.81 49.16
N SER A 10 20.21 17.91 48.47
CA SER A 10 19.61 18.19 47.16
C SER A 10 20.30 17.39 46.05
N VAL A 11 19.50 16.88 45.10
CA VAL A 11 20.01 16.24 43.89
C VAL A 11 20.49 17.30 42.92
N LEU A 12 21.75 17.23 42.52
CA LEU A 12 22.37 18.18 41.59
C LEU A 12 22.74 17.52 40.26
N LEU A 13 23.11 16.25 40.28
CA LEU A 13 23.67 15.53 39.13
C LEU A 13 22.83 14.30 38.76
N VAL A 14 22.97 13.87 37.50
CA VAL A 14 22.38 12.65 36.97
C VAL A 14 23.47 11.81 36.30
N CYS A 15 23.56 10.53 36.69
CA CYS A 15 24.43 9.55 36.03
C CYS A 15 23.79 9.05 34.73
N THR A 16 24.51 9.26 33.62
CA THR A 16 24.14 8.88 32.26
C THR A 16 24.89 7.67 31.73
N ALA A 17 25.75 7.07 32.55
CA ALA A 17 26.48 5.87 32.17
C ALA A 17 25.52 4.69 31.94
N PRO A 18 25.93 3.73 31.10
CA PRO A 18 25.13 2.57 30.72
C PRO A 18 25.25 1.36 31.64
N HIS A 19 25.72 1.56 32.85
CA HIS A 19 25.68 0.52 33.87
C HIS A 19 24.36 0.62 34.66
N GLN A 20 24.09 -0.39 35.46
CA GLN A 20 23.07 -0.29 36.50
C GLN A 20 23.72 0.45 37.69
N CYS A 21 23.19 1.61 38.06
CA CYS A 21 23.62 2.27 39.29
C CYS A 21 23.09 1.45 40.47
N GLN A 22 23.97 1.00 41.37
CA GLN A 22 23.59 0.16 42.51
C GLN A 22 22.58 0.85 43.45
N PHE A 23 22.68 2.18 43.57
CA PHE A 23 21.83 2.98 44.46
C PHE A 23 20.76 3.75 43.68
N GLN A 24 21.19 4.75 42.90
CA GLN A 24 20.29 5.57 42.08
C GLN A 24 21.06 6.34 41.01
N ARG A 25 20.37 6.75 39.94
CA ARG A 25 20.93 7.62 38.89
C ARG A 25 20.93 9.10 39.27
N ARG A 26 20.12 9.50 40.25
CA ARG A 26 20.01 10.87 40.77
C ARG A 26 21.00 11.02 41.91
N LEU A 27 21.98 11.91 41.79
CA LEU A 27 23.08 12.01 42.74
C LEU A 27 23.02 13.36 43.48
N CYS A 28 22.93 13.30 44.81
CA CYS A 28 23.44 14.37 45.66
C CYS A 28 24.96 14.26 45.79
N VAL A 29 25.58 15.19 46.53
CA VAL A 29 27.04 15.24 46.72
C VAL A 29 27.57 13.95 47.37
N GLU A 30 26.86 13.42 48.38
CA GLU A 30 27.27 12.19 49.07
C GLU A 30 27.15 10.96 48.15
N CYS A 31 25.99 10.78 47.50
CA CYS A 31 25.82 9.71 46.53
C CYS A 31 26.81 9.80 45.36
N GLN A 32 27.27 10.99 44.98
CA GLN A 32 28.28 11.16 43.95
C GLN A 32 29.63 10.58 44.39
N TYR A 33 30.02 10.79 45.65
CA TYR A 33 31.25 10.23 46.21
C TYR A 33 31.19 8.71 46.26
N GLU A 34 30.06 8.15 46.71
CA GLU A 34 29.83 6.70 46.82
C GLU A 34 29.73 5.98 45.47
N HIS A 35 29.38 6.71 44.40
CA HIS A 35 29.17 6.15 43.07
C HIS A 35 30.47 5.74 42.35
N GLY A 36 31.65 6.05 42.91
CA GLY A 36 32.95 5.53 42.47
C GLY A 36 33.59 6.25 41.27
N GLU A 37 34.87 5.94 40.98
CA GLU A 37 35.84 6.78 40.26
C GLU A 37 35.50 7.20 38.81
N ASN A 38 34.54 6.56 38.14
CA ASN A 38 34.17 6.89 36.75
C ASN A 38 33.05 7.95 36.61
N PHE A 39 32.69 8.67 37.68
CA PHE A 39 31.56 9.60 37.66
C PHE A 39 31.80 10.85 36.78
N LYS A 40 33.02 11.42 36.74
CA LYS A 40 33.27 12.73 36.10
C LYS A 40 32.86 12.79 34.62
N ASN A 41 33.04 11.70 33.88
CA ASN A 41 32.76 11.64 32.44
C ASN A 41 31.30 11.25 32.13
N HIS A 42 30.55 10.81 33.12
CA HIS A 42 29.21 10.24 32.93
C HIS A 42 28.13 10.91 33.78
N THR A 43 28.46 11.85 34.64
CA THR A 43 27.49 12.68 35.34
C THR A 43 27.27 14.00 34.63
N VAL A 44 26.02 14.43 34.59
CA VAL A 44 25.65 15.76 34.09
C VAL A 44 24.79 16.49 35.11
N PRO A 45 24.89 17.83 35.20
CA PRO A 45 23.94 18.63 35.96
C PRO A 45 22.50 18.35 35.54
N THR A 46 21.59 18.31 36.51
CA THR A 46 20.17 17.99 36.27
C THR A 46 19.53 18.92 35.23
N LYS A 47 19.87 20.21 35.24
CA LYS A 47 19.42 21.19 34.22
C LYS A 47 19.88 20.80 32.81
N ILE A 48 21.14 20.39 32.66
CA ILE A 48 21.70 19.96 31.36
C ILE A 48 21.07 18.64 30.91
N PHE A 49 20.84 17.72 31.84
CA PHE A 49 20.14 16.47 31.55
C PHE A 49 18.73 16.73 30.99
N GLN A 50 17.96 17.60 31.64
CA GLN A 50 16.62 18.00 31.19
C GLN A 50 16.66 18.58 29.77
N GLN A 51 17.60 19.48 29.48
CA GLN A 51 17.77 20.03 28.14
C GLN A 51 18.11 18.96 27.11
N LYS A 52 19.01 18.01 27.43
CA LYS A 52 19.37 16.89 26.55
C LYS A 52 18.17 15.97 26.27
N VAL A 53 17.36 15.67 27.29
CA VAL A 53 16.12 14.87 27.15
C VAL A 53 15.13 15.59 26.24
N LEU A 54 14.84 16.87 26.50
CA LEU A 54 13.91 17.66 25.68
C LEU A 54 14.38 17.77 24.23
N LYS A 55 15.68 17.99 24.01
CA LYS A 55 16.28 18.02 22.67
C LYS A 55 16.10 16.68 21.96
N LYS A 56 16.40 15.56 22.63
CA LYS A 56 16.25 14.21 22.06
C LYS A 56 14.79 13.87 21.75
N LEU A 57 13.84 14.24 22.61
CA LEU A 57 12.41 14.07 22.37
C LEU A 57 11.93 14.89 21.16
N LYS A 58 12.42 16.13 20.99
CA LYS A 58 12.10 16.95 19.81
C LYS A 58 12.69 16.36 18.53
N GLU A 59 13.93 15.87 18.57
CA GLU A 59 14.60 15.22 17.44
C GLU A 59 13.87 13.95 16.99
N SER A 60 13.36 13.12 17.92
CA SER A 60 12.59 11.92 17.57
C SER A 60 11.21 12.27 16.97
N LEU A 61 10.49 13.23 17.56
CA LEU A 61 9.18 13.66 17.06
C LEU A 61 9.22 14.21 15.63
N LEU A 62 10.23 15.02 15.29
CA LEU A 62 10.37 15.63 13.96
C LEU A 62 10.66 14.60 12.86
N ASN A 63 11.50 13.60 13.16
CA ASN A 63 11.85 12.55 12.20
C ASN A 63 10.71 11.56 11.98
N GLU A 64 9.98 11.17 13.03
CA GLU A 64 8.84 10.26 12.90
C GLU A 64 7.68 10.91 12.14
N THR A 65 7.35 12.18 12.44
CA THR A 65 6.20 12.86 11.81
C THR A 65 6.43 13.10 10.32
N SER A 66 7.65 13.49 9.94
CA SER A 66 8.00 13.72 8.52
C SER A 66 8.03 12.41 7.72
N GLN A 67 8.59 11.33 8.27
CA GLN A 67 8.60 10.02 7.63
C GLN A 67 7.19 9.46 7.44
N ILE A 68 6.33 9.54 8.46
CA ILE A 68 4.91 9.12 8.36
C ILE A 68 4.17 9.93 7.30
N THR A 69 4.41 11.25 7.25
CA THR A 69 3.78 12.14 6.26
C THR A 69 4.20 11.75 4.83
N THR A 70 5.49 11.50 4.61
CA THR A 70 6.01 11.04 3.32
C THR A 70 5.42 9.70 2.91
N GLN A 71 5.37 8.72 3.82
CA GLN A 71 4.75 7.42 3.55
C GLN A 71 3.26 7.57 3.20
N ARG A 72 2.52 8.38 3.94
CA ARG A 72 1.10 8.66 3.66
C ARG A 72 0.90 9.28 2.28
N LEU A 73 1.78 10.18 1.87
CA LEU A 73 1.73 10.79 0.53
C LEU A 73 2.00 9.75 -0.56
N ASN A 74 3.01 8.91 -0.39
CA ASN A 74 3.35 7.85 -1.33
C ASN A 74 2.20 6.85 -1.51
N PHE A 75 1.56 6.42 -0.40
CA PHE A 75 0.38 5.56 -0.47
C PHE A 75 -0.78 6.22 -1.21
N LYS A 76 -1.07 7.50 -0.94
CA LYS A 76 -2.11 8.24 -1.66
C LYS A 76 -1.85 8.30 -3.16
N GLN A 77 -0.61 8.60 -3.56
CA GLN A 77 -0.23 8.66 -4.97
C GLN A 77 -0.36 7.29 -5.64
N MET A 78 0.12 6.24 -4.99
CA MET A 78 0.00 4.87 -5.49
C MET A 78 -1.48 4.47 -5.69
N LEU A 79 -2.34 4.77 -4.71
CA LEU A 79 -3.78 4.49 -4.81
C LEU A 79 -4.44 5.26 -5.96
N ALA A 80 -4.13 6.55 -6.11
CA ALA A 80 -4.66 7.38 -7.20
C ALA A 80 -4.24 6.83 -8.57
N LEU A 81 -2.98 6.42 -8.71
CA LEU A 81 -2.47 5.83 -9.96
C LEU A 81 -3.15 4.49 -10.27
N THR A 82 -3.33 3.63 -9.27
CA THR A 82 -4.06 2.36 -9.42
C THR A 82 -5.51 2.60 -9.83
N GLN A 83 -6.21 3.53 -9.18
CA GLN A 83 -7.58 3.89 -9.53
C GLN A 83 -7.69 4.40 -10.97
N SER A 84 -6.76 5.25 -11.40
CA SER A 84 -6.73 5.76 -12.77
C SER A 84 -6.55 4.63 -13.80
N LYS A 85 -5.64 3.69 -13.54
CA LYS A 85 -5.40 2.54 -14.43
C LYS A 85 -6.63 1.63 -14.52
N LEU A 86 -7.28 1.37 -13.39
CA LEU A 86 -8.51 0.57 -13.37
C LEU A 86 -9.64 1.23 -14.18
N LYS A 87 -9.79 2.56 -14.05
CA LYS A 87 -10.77 3.31 -14.85
C LYS A 87 -10.49 3.19 -16.34
N GLN A 88 -9.23 3.32 -16.74
CA GLN A 88 -8.83 3.18 -18.15
C GLN A 88 -9.14 1.78 -18.70
N ILE A 89 -8.77 0.73 -17.96
CA ILE A 89 -9.07 -0.66 -18.35
C ILE A 89 -10.59 -0.86 -18.51
N TRP A 90 -11.38 -0.28 -17.61
CA TRP A 90 -12.83 -0.34 -17.68
C TRP A 90 -13.40 0.37 -18.91
N GLU A 91 -12.90 1.56 -19.22
CA GLU A 91 -13.31 2.31 -20.42
C GLU A 91 -12.94 1.58 -21.72
N GLU A 92 -11.76 0.95 -21.78
CA GLU A 92 -11.34 0.13 -22.92
C GLU A 92 -12.25 -1.10 -23.10
N LEU A 93 -12.62 -1.75 -22.00
CA LEU A 93 -13.56 -2.89 -22.03
C LEU A 93 -14.95 -2.47 -22.49
N GLU A 94 -15.48 -1.37 -21.96
CA GLU A 94 -16.80 -0.83 -22.33
C GLU A 94 -16.86 -0.47 -23.82
N ASN A 95 -15.82 0.18 -24.34
CA ASN A 95 -15.71 0.51 -25.76
C ASN A 95 -15.65 -0.75 -26.64
N SER A 96 -14.90 -1.77 -26.23
CA SER A 96 -14.81 -3.04 -26.95
C SER A 96 -16.18 -3.74 -27.04
N ILE A 97 -16.91 -3.78 -25.93
CA ILE A 97 -18.26 -4.34 -25.86
C ILE A 97 -19.20 -3.57 -26.80
N LYS A 98 -19.17 -2.23 -26.74
CA LYS A 98 -19.99 -1.38 -27.61
C LYS A 98 -19.73 -1.63 -29.09
N LEU A 99 -18.46 -1.71 -29.50
CA LEU A 99 -18.10 -1.98 -30.89
C LEU A 99 -18.65 -3.33 -31.39
N ILE A 100 -18.65 -4.36 -30.53
CA ILE A 100 -19.22 -5.66 -30.86
C ILE A 100 -20.74 -5.55 -31.05
N TYR A 101 -21.45 -4.84 -30.17
CA TYR A 101 -22.88 -4.62 -30.31
C TYR A 101 -23.23 -3.79 -31.56
N ASP A 102 -22.51 -2.70 -31.82
CA ASP A 102 -22.70 -1.86 -33.01
C ASP A 102 -22.46 -2.65 -34.31
N GLN A 103 -21.56 -3.64 -34.29
CA GLN A 103 -21.35 -4.53 -35.43
C GLN A 103 -22.52 -5.51 -35.60
N LEU A 104 -22.96 -6.17 -34.53
CA LEU A 104 -24.11 -7.08 -34.56
C LEU A 104 -25.38 -6.37 -35.04
N GLU A 105 -25.65 -5.16 -34.56
CA GLU A 105 -26.82 -4.38 -34.96
C GLU A 105 -26.76 -3.96 -36.43
N ARG A 106 -25.58 -3.55 -36.93
CA ARG A 106 -25.41 -3.23 -38.36
C ARG A 106 -25.69 -4.44 -39.25
N GLU A 107 -25.20 -5.60 -38.85
CA GLU A 107 -25.43 -6.83 -39.63
C GLU A 107 -26.90 -7.25 -39.58
N GLU A 108 -27.55 -7.23 -38.41
CA GLU A 108 -29.00 -7.51 -38.28
C GLU A 108 -29.87 -6.55 -39.09
N ASN A 109 -29.54 -5.25 -39.10
CA ASN A 109 -30.27 -4.26 -39.90
C ASN A 109 -30.05 -4.44 -41.41
N CYS A 110 -28.87 -4.91 -41.82
CA CYS A 110 -28.59 -5.29 -43.21
C CYS A 110 -29.57 -6.36 -43.69
N PHE A 111 -29.84 -7.39 -42.87
CA PHE A 111 -30.79 -8.46 -43.22
C PHE A 111 -32.25 -8.00 -43.19
N LYS A 112 -32.65 -7.13 -42.25
CA LYS A 112 -34.02 -6.60 -42.17
C LYS A 112 -34.47 -5.84 -43.42
N ASN A 113 -33.56 -5.11 -44.06
CA ASN A 113 -33.89 -4.29 -45.23
C ASN A 113 -34.33 -5.11 -46.46
N PHE A 114 -34.07 -6.41 -46.50
CA PHE A 114 -34.49 -7.28 -47.59
C PHE A 114 -35.94 -7.80 -47.46
N ASN A 115 -36.60 -7.65 -46.31
CA ASN A 115 -37.95 -8.20 -46.08
C ASN A 115 -39.09 -7.44 -46.77
N ASN A 116 -38.85 -6.22 -47.30
CA ASN A 116 -39.90 -5.35 -47.83
C ASN A 116 -39.66 -4.87 -49.27
N VAL A 117 -38.60 -5.34 -49.94
CA VAL A 117 -38.23 -4.87 -51.29
C VAL A 117 -38.58 -5.93 -52.32
N ASN A 118 -39.25 -5.53 -53.39
CA ASN A 118 -39.51 -6.40 -54.53
C ASN A 118 -38.18 -6.86 -55.12
N PRO A 119 -37.88 -8.18 -55.21
CA PRO A 119 -36.60 -8.67 -55.69
C PRO A 119 -36.24 -8.18 -57.10
N LEU A 120 -37.24 -7.84 -57.92
CA LEU A 120 -37.05 -7.31 -59.27
C LEU A 120 -36.53 -5.86 -59.32
N GLU A 121 -36.61 -5.13 -58.21
CA GLU A 121 -36.16 -3.74 -58.08
C GLU A 121 -34.77 -3.63 -57.45
N LEU A 122 -34.20 -4.76 -57.03
CA LEU A 122 -32.88 -4.82 -56.41
C LEU A 122 -31.78 -4.75 -57.47
N SER A 123 -30.67 -4.11 -57.11
CA SER A 123 -29.45 -4.18 -57.90
C SER A 123 -28.91 -5.61 -57.98
N ASN A 124 -28.13 -5.92 -59.01
CA ASN A 124 -27.47 -7.23 -59.12
C ASN A 124 -26.62 -7.58 -57.88
N THR A 125 -26.01 -6.58 -57.23
CA THR A 125 -25.22 -6.79 -56.00
C THR A 125 -26.10 -7.16 -54.80
N GLU A 126 -27.31 -6.61 -54.71
CA GLU A 126 -28.29 -6.95 -53.68
C GLU A 126 -28.94 -8.32 -53.94
N LEU A 127 -29.20 -8.65 -55.20
CA LEU A 127 -29.64 -9.98 -55.63
C LEU A 127 -28.60 -11.06 -55.32
N GLU A 128 -27.32 -10.80 -55.59
CA GLU A 128 -26.23 -11.73 -55.25
C GLU A 128 -26.18 -11.98 -53.72
N LYS A 129 -26.37 -10.93 -52.90
CA LYS A 129 -26.47 -11.05 -51.44
C LYS A 129 -27.69 -11.88 -51.01
N LEU A 130 -28.85 -11.69 -51.64
CA LEU A 130 -30.05 -12.51 -51.39
C LEU A 130 -29.86 -13.96 -51.79
N VAL A 131 -29.23 -14.24 -52.94
CA VAL A 131 -28.88 -15.58 -53.39
C VAL A 131 -27.93 -16.24 -52.39
N GLN A 132 -26.94 -15.50 -51.91
CA GLN A 132 -26.07 -15.96 -50.82
C GLN A 132 -26.91 -16.31 -49.58
N ILE A 133 -27.80 -15.42 -49.11
CA ILE A 133 -28.67 -15.68 -47.94
C ILE A 133 -29.54 -16.94 -48.14
N ILE A 134 -30.20 -17.08 -49.28
CA ILE A 134 -31.11 -18.20 -49.60
C ILE A 134 -30.36 -19.53 -49.70
N THR A 135 -29.12 -19.51 -50.18
CA THR A 135 -28.28 -20.72 -50.25
C THR A 135 -27.75 -21.16 -48.88
N GLY A 136 -28.15 -20.48 -47.79
CA GLY A 136 -27.99 -20.94 -46.41
C GLY A 136 -26.59 -20.78 -45.83
N LYS A 137 -25.55 -20.88 -46.67
CA LYS A 137 -24.15 -20.77 -46.25
C LYS A 137 -23.84 -19.53 -45.41
N PRO A 138 -24.24 -18.30 -45.79
CA PRO A 138 -23.92 -17.11 -45.01
C PRO A 138 -24.75 -16.98 -43.73
N LEU A 139 -25.97 -17.57 -43.68
CA LEU A 139 -26.82 -17.46 -42.50
C LEU A 139 -26.36 -18.41 -41.40
N ASP A 140 -25.98 -19.63 -41.78
CA ASP A 140 -25.37 -20.60 -40.86
C ASP A 140 -23.98 -20.12 -40.43
N ASP A 141 -23.14 -19.64 -41.37
CA ASP A 141 -21.83 -19.05 -41.06
C ASP A 141 -21.96 -17.83 -40.12
N TRP A 142 -22.98 -16.98 -40.34
CA TRP A 142 -23.27 -15.84 -39.46
C TRP A 142 -23.73 -16.27 -38.07
N ASN A 143 -24.63 -17.25 -37.98
CA ASN A 143 -25.06 -17.78 -36.69
C ASN A 143 -23.89 -18.38 -35.91
N ASP A 144 -23.01 -19.11 -36.59
CA ASP A 144 -21.80 -19.68 -35.98
C ASP A 144 -20.83 -18.59 -35.53
N GLN A 145 -20.64 -17.53 -36.33
CA GLN A 145 -19.85 -16.35 -35.93
C GLN A 145 -20.46 -15.63 -34.73
N LYS A 146 -21.77 -15.36 -34.75
CA LYS A 146 -22.49 -14.72 -33.63
C LYS A 146 -22.36 -15.55 -32.36
N ASN A 147 -22.58 -16.86 -32.43
CA ASN A 147 -22.41 -17.76 -31.30
C ASN A 147 -20.97 -17.81 -30.79
N SER A 148 -19.98 -17.80 -31.69
CA SER A 148 -18.56 -17.73 -31.34
C SER A 148 -18.20 -16.44 -30.62
N ILE A 149 -18.71 -15.29 -31.09
CA ILE A 149 -18.51 -13.97 -30.47
C ILE A 149 -19.18 -13.94 -29.09
N LEU A 150 -20.43 -14.37 -28.97
CA LEU A 150 -21.15 -14.43 -27.70
C LEU A 150 -20.43 -15.32 -26.69
N LYS A 151 -19.94 -16.48 -27.13
CA LYS A 151 -19.14 -17.38 -26.30
C LYS A 151 -17.83 -16.73 -25.85
N ARG A 152 -17.13 -16.01 -26.73
CA ARG A 152 -15.92 -15.24 -26.37
C ARG A 152 -16.23 -14.17 -25.34
N LEU A 153 -17.31 -13.41 -25.53
CA LEU A 153 -17.74 -12.39 -24.57
C LEU A 153 -18.02 -12.99 -23.19
N GLU A 154 -18.76 -14.10 -23.11
CA GLU A 154 -19.07 -14.75 -21.84
C GLU A 154 -17.81 -15.32 -21.17
N MET A 155 -16.89 -15.91 -21.95
CA MET A 155 -15.59 -16.36 -21.43
C MET A 155 -14.77 -15.20 -20.89
N THR A 156 -14.69 -14.09 -21.62
CA THR A 156 -13.96 -12.88 -21.19
C THR A 156 -14.58 -12.29 -19.92
N LYS A 157 -15.90 -12.21 -19.84
CA LYS A 157 -16.63 -11.78 -18.63
C LYS A 157 -16.30 -12.67 -17.43
N ASN A 158 -16.34 -13.99 -17.62
CA ASN A 158 -16.01 -14.94 -16.54
C ASN A 158 -14.55 -14.83 -16.09
N TYR A 159 -13.61 -14.65 -17.03
CA TYR A 159 -12.21 -14.40 -16.74
C TYR A 159 -12.02 -13.12 -15.90
N TRP A 160 -12.66 -12.02 -16.29
CA TRP A 160 -12.59 -10.76 -15.55
C TRP A 160 -13.18 -10.85 -14.15
N ASN A 161 -14.29 -11.58 -13.98
CA ASN A 161 -14.85 -11.83 -12.65
C ASN A 161 -13.85 -12.57 -11.76
N GLN A 162 -13.19 -13.62 -12.29
CA GLN A 162 -12.17 -14.37 -11.55
C GLN A 162 -10.95 -13.51 -11.18
N GLU A 163 -10.43 -12.72 -12.12
CA GLU A 163 -9.31 -11.81 -11.84
C GLU A 163 -9.68 -10.77 -10.78
N THR A 164 -10.92 -10.24 -10.83
CA THR A 164 -11.44 -9.27 -9.86
C THR A 164 -11.55 -9.89 -8.46
N GLU A 165 -12.09 -11.09 -8.35
CA GLU A 165 -12.18 -11.82 -7.09
C GLU A 165 -10.79 -12.14 -6.52
N ALA A 166 -9.87 -12.61 -7.37
CA ALA A 166 -8.50 -12.91 -6.98
C ALA A 166 -7.75 -11.67 -6.49
N PHE A 167 -7.91 -10.54 -7.19
CA PHE A 167 -7.35 -9.25 -6.79
C PHE A 167 -7.93 -8.79 -5.44
N CYS A 168 -9.25 -8.79 -5.29
CA CYS A 168 -9.92 -8.43 -4.04
C CYS A 168 -9.47 -9.33 -2.87
N GLY A 169 -9.32 -10.63 -3.12
CA GLY A 169 -8.83 -11.60 -2.16
C GLY A 169 -7.41 -11.27 -1.67
N LYS A 170 -6.49 -11.00 -2.60
CA LYS A 170 -5.11 -10.59 -2.27
C LYS A 170 -5.09 -9.28 -1.48
N LEU A 171 -5.83 -8.26 -1.94
CA LEU A 171 -5.89 -6.97 -1.28
C LEU A 171 -6.41 -7.07 0.16
N ASN A 172 -7.49 -7.83 0.37
CA ASN A 172 -8.04 -8.05 1.70
C ASN A 172 -7.06 -8.78 2.63
N LYS A 173 -6.27 -9.71 2.09
CA LYS A 173 -5.22 -10.40 2.85
C LYS A 173 -4.13 -9.42 3.30
N GLU A 174 -3.59 -8.64 2.38
CA GLU A 174 -2.57 -7.63 2.66
C GLU A 174 -3.07 -6.59 3.69
N MET A 175 -4.32 -6.13 3.55
CA MET A 175 -4.94 -5.22 4.53
C MET A 175 -5.06 -5.85 5.92
N LYS A 176 -5.42 -7.13 6.02
CA LYS A 176 -5.47 -7.84 7.30
C LYS A 176 -4.09 -7.94 7.94
N GLU A 177 -3.07 -8.31 7.18
CA GLU A 177 -1.69 -8.42 7.66
C GLU A 177 -1.17 -7.06 8.16
N MET A 178 -1.44 -5.97 7.42
CA MET A 178 -1.13 -4.62 7.88
C MET A 178 -1.85 -4.24 9.18
N LEU A 179 -3.14 -4.56 9.31
CA LEU A 179 -3.90 -4.30 10.53
C LEU A 179 -3.38 -5.10 11.73
N GLU A 180 -2.91 -6.32 11.51
CA GLU A 180 -2.29 -7.14 12.56
C GLU A 180 -0.96 -6.56 13.04
N LEU A 181 -0.12 -6.07 12.12
CA LEU A 181 1.12 -5.37 12.47
C LEU A 181 0.84 -4.13 13.32
N ILE A 182 -0.14 -3.30 12.91
CA ILE A 182 -0.56 -2.11 13.66
C ILE A 182 -1.06 -2.50 15.07
N LYS A 183 -1.82 -3.59 15.19
CA LYS A 183 -2.30 -4.07 16.49
C LYS A 183 -1.16 -4.56 17.39
N LYS A 184 -0.15 -5.23 16.83
CA LYS A 184 1.02 -5.70 17.59
C LYS A 184 1.86 -4.54 18.13
N ASP A 185 2.07 -3.50 17.33
CA ASP A 185 2.81 -2.29 17.74
C ASP A 185 2.07 -1.48 18.82
N ASN A 186 0.74 -1.51 18.83
CA ASN A 186 -0.08 -0.86 19.86
C ASN A 186 -0.28 -1.70 21.13
N SER A 187 0.29 -2.90 21.22
CA SER A 187 0.20 -3.72 22.43
C SER A 187 1.13 -3.17 23.53
N PRO A 188 0.65 -2.90 24.77
CA PRO A 188 1.44 -2.30 25.84
C PRO A 188 2.71 -3.08 26.25
N GLN A 189 2.82 -4.34 25.83
CA GLN A 189 3.90 -5.24 26.24
C GLN A 189 5.19 -5.09 25.40
N HIS A 190 5.12 -4.53 24.18
CA HIS A 190 6.30 -4.46 23.30
C HIS A 190 7.18 -3.22 23.53
N ASN A 191 6.65 -2.15 24.15
CA ASN A 191 7.39 -0.91 24.40
C ASN A 191 8.39 -0.98 25.57
N PHE A 192 8.34 -2.01 26.41
CA PHE A 192 9.30 -2.16 27.52
C PHE A 192 10.53 -3.03 27.20
N GLN A 193 10.52 -3.80 26.11
CA GLN A 193 11.66 -4.67 25.76
C GLN A 193 12.66 -4.05 24.79
N ASN A 194 12.25 -3.10 23.92
CA ASN A 194 13.16 -2.52 22.93
C ASN A 194 14.16 -1.49 23.50
N PHE A 195 13.95 -0.99 24.72
CA PHE A 195 14.97 -0.19 25.41
C PHE A 195 16.16 -1.02 25.97
N LYS A 196 16.06 -2.36 25.99
CA LYS A 196 17.14 -3.23 26.50
C LYS A 196 18.12 -3.75 25.42
N LYS A 197 17.82 -3.61 24.13
CA LYS A 197 18.67 -4.16 23.04
C LYS A 197 19.36 -3.12 22.14
N GLY A 198 19.17 -1.82 22.36
CA GLY A 198 19.87 -0.76 21.63
C GLY A 198 21.25 -0.43 22.18
N ARG A 199 22.16 -1.42 22.28
CA ARG A 199 23.59 -1.19 22.55
C ARG A 199 24.43 -2.31 21.94
N PHE A 200 25.45 -1.89 21.19
CA PHE A 200 26.34 -2.66 20.30
C PHE A 200 25.63 -3.05 19.00
N VAL A 201 25.86 -2.38 17.86
CA VAL A 201 27.15 -2.34 17.15
C VAL A 201 27.43 -0.94 16.58
N LEU A 202 28.51 -0.31 17.06
CA LEU A 202 29.31 0.65 16.31
C LEU A 202 30.64 -0.05 16.02
N GLY A 203 30.99 -0.14 14.74
CA GLY A 203 32.25 -0.68 14.22
C GLY A 203 32.09 -0.91 12.71
N LEU A 204 32.31 0.13 11.90
CA LEU A 204 33.57 0.44 11.20
C LEU A 204 33.83 -0.45 9.98
N ASN A 205 33.81 0.20 8.81
CA ASN A 205 34.53 0.00 7.53
C ASN A 205 33.54 0.27 6.38
N LEU A 206 33.44 1.47 5.78
CA LEU A 206 34.42 2.26 5.03
C LEU A 206 35.13 1.45 3.92
N ILE A 207 34.79 1.84 2.67
CA ILE A 207 35.57 1.71 1.41
C ILE A 207 35.53 0.28 0.83
N GLN A 208 35.10 0.04 -0.42
CA GLN A 208 35.65 0.61 -1.66
C GLN A 208 34.68 0.44 -2.85
N ASN A 209 34.64 1.47 -3.70
CA ASN A 209 34.14 1.40 -5.08
C ASN A 209 35.05 0.49 -5.93
N LEU A 210 34.46 -0.45 -6.66
CA LEU A 210 34.71 -0.85 -8.06
C LEU A 210 33.85 -2.07 -8.41
#